data_AF-A0A8H9GHR1-F1
#
_entry.id   AF-A0A8H9GHR1-F1
#
_cell.length_a   1.000
_cell.length_b   1.000
_cell.length_c   1.000
_cell.angle_alpha   90.00
_cell.angle_beta   90.00
_cell.angle_gamma   90.00
#
_symmetry.space_group_name_H-M   'P 1'
#
loop_
_entity.id
_entity.type
_entity.pdbx_description
1 polymer ?
#
loop_
_entity_poly.entity_id
_entity_poly.type
_entity_poly.pdbx_seq_one_letter_code
_entity_poly.pdbx_strand_id
1 'polypeptide(L)'
;MTTSGTQGEETHGDRTREIGGHDVELDRLRPLAFSVAYRMLGSVAEAEDVVQEALTRVSQAEDVRNPDAFVTTVTTRISIDVLRSARVRRESYVGEWLPEPLVGPVHLPVAMAAPPPDAAAHAELADDLSTAFLVLLETLTPTERAAFLLHDVLGFPHSEAADVIGTTEVAARQLASRARRRIAERREGRTRDTTAADTTADVDGPPADRPTTDSSATNGPTDAWRSAAARSTDQPTDQPTDRPATHRPAAGRPTAARPTPGTPASRGRTRTDAVAGTSPAPRRSRAGAPVTAAPVGRAEELVTRFLAACEEGAVEPFLALLAEDVVLTGDSGGNVPRGMSIARPVAGREPVAKTLAGFLRYGMPVRFERALVGGQPGLLIVADDVLGGGLVGTWSFDVADDGRLRAIHGVLNPDKLRHLGPLADLERIAAWLHEARAEYGRRRKAARHADG
;
A
#
# COMPACT_ATOMS: atom_id res chain seq x y z
N MET A 1 -20.84 54.66 53.78
CA MET A 1 -20.13 55.15 52.58
C MET A 1 -18.89 54.28 52.42
N THR A 2 -19.01 53.12 51.76
CA THR A 2 -18.81 52.85 50.31
C THR A 2 -17.36 52.99 49.83
N THR A 3 -16.87 51.85 49.30
CA THR A 3 -15.91 51.64 48.17
C THR A 3 -14.45 52.03 48.40
N SER A 4 -13.42 51.29 47.98
CA SER A 4 -13.34 50.37 46.83
C SER A 4 -12.15 49.40 47.01
N GLY A 5 -12.41 48.11 46.87
CA GLY A 5 -11.40 47.08 46.62
C GLY A 5 -11.76 46.43 45.29
N THR A 6 -10.99 46.69 44.24
CA THR A 6 -11.18 46.08 42.93
C THR A 6 -10.41 44.77 42.90
N GLN A 7 -11.14 43.66 43.05
CA GLN A 7 -10.66 42.31 42.80
C GLN A 7 -10.43 42.13 41.30
N GLY A 8 -9.29 41.53 40.96
CA GLY A 8 -9.06 40.93 39.65
C GLY A 8 -9.79 39.60 39.59
N GLU A 9 -10.74 39.48 38.68
CA GLU A 9 -11.43 38.23 38.41
C GLU A 9 -11.90 38.24 36.95
N GLU A 10 -10.98 37.99 36.02
CA GLU A 10 -11.29 37.69 34.61
C GLU A 10 -10.04 37.02 34.01
N THR A 11 -10.12 35.73 33.64
CA THR A 11 -9.23 34.97 32.69
C THR A 11 -9.31 33.44 32.84
N HIS A 12 -10.29 32.86 33.55
CA HIS A 12 -10.44 31.39 33.60
C HIS A 12 -11.44 30.81 32.58
N GLY A 13 -12.35 31.62 32.02
CA GLY A 13 -13.39 31.16 31.08
C GLY A 13 -13.02 31.18 29.59
N ASP A 14 -11.90 31.81 29.24
CA ASP A 14 -11.48 32.03 27.84
C ASP A 14 -10.57 30.91 27.33
N ARG A 15 -9.58 30.50 28.15
CA ARG A 15 -8.67 29.40 27.84
C ARG A 15 -9.38 28.05 27.66
N THR A 16 -10.45 27.79 28.40
CA THR A 16 -11.20 26.53 28.26
C THR A 16 -12.03 26.48 26.96
N ARG A 17 -12.42 27.65 26.40
CA ARG A 17 -13.06 27.72 25.08
C ARG A 17 -12.04 27.64 23.94
N GLU A 18 -10.87 28.26 24.08
CA GLU A 18 -9.78 28.17 23.09
C GLU A 18 -9.19 26.75 22.98
N ILE A 19 -8.97 26.07 24.11
CA ILE A 19 -8.50 24.67 24.13
C ILE A 19 -9.55 23.76 23.46
N GLY A 20 -10.84 23.94 23.76
CA GLY A 20 -11.90 23.14 23.14
C GLY A 20 -12.10 23.41 21.64
N GLY A 21 -11.81 24.62 21.16
CA GLY A 21 -11.88 24.94 19.72
C GLY A 21 -10.71 24.35 18.93
N HIS A 22 -9.52 24.38 19.52
CA HIS A 22 -8.30 23.83 18.92
C HIS A 22 -8.35 22.30 18.80
N ASP A 23 -8.83 21.60 19.83
CA ASP A 23 -8.99 20.14 19.80
C ASP A 23 -10.02 19.69 18.74
N VAL A 24 -11.13 20.43 18.59
CA VAL A 24 -12.15 20.18 17.56
C VAL A 24 -11.59 20.36 16.14
N GLU A 25 -10.68 21.32 15.94
CA GLU A 25 -10.01 21.53 14.65
C GLU A 25 -9.01 20.40 14.34
N LEU A 26 -8.22 19.95 15.31
CA LEU A 26 -7.32 18.81 15.13
C LEU A 26 -8.09 17.51 14.81
N ASP A 27 -9.21 17.28 15.47
CA ASP A 27 -10.08 16.12 15.19
C ASP A 27 -10.68 16.17 13.78
N ARG A 28 -10.99 17.37 13.27
CA ARG A 28 -11.41 17.56 11.87
C ARG A 28 -10.28 17.25 10.88
N LEU A 29 -9.02 17.58 11.21
CA LEU A 29 -7.87 17.40 10.33
C LEU A 29 -7.32 15.97 10.33
N ARG A 30 -7.54 15.22 11.42
CA ARG A 30 -7.04 13.84 11.60
C ARG A 30 -7.40 12.90 10.44
N PRO A 31 -8.66 12.83 9.95
CA PRO A 31 -9.01 11.99 8.81
C PRO A 31 -8.25 12.35 7.53
N LEU A 32 -8.02 13.64 7.27
CA LEU A 32 -7.25 14.10 6.11
C LEU A 32 -5.76 13.75 6.25
N ALA A 33 -5.17 13.96 7.42
CA ALA A 33 -3.80 13.56 7.69
C ALA A 33 -3.63 12.04 7.47
N PHE A 34 -4.55 11.23 8.00
CA PHE A 34 -4.53 9.78 7.83
C PHE A 34 -4.68 9.39 6.35
N SER A 35 -5.61 10.03 5.64
CA SER A 35 -5.84 9.86 4.20
C SER A 35 -4.56 10.01 3.37
N VAL A 36 -3.78 11.05 3.66
CA VAL A 36 -2.52 11.35 2.98
C VAL A 36 -1.43 10.35 3.41
N ALA A 37 -1.26 10.14 4.71
CA ALA A 37 -0.22 9.25 5.25
C ALA A 37 -0.41 7.80 4.78
N TYR A 38 -1.64 7.28 4.84
CA TYR A 38 -1.94 5.91 4.43
C TYR A 38 -1.73 5.69 2.93
N ARG A 39 -2.13 6.62 2.05
CA ARG A 39 -1.83 6.53 0.61
C ARG A 39 -0.33 6.64 0.32
N MET A 40 0.40 7.40 1.12
CA MET A 40 1.85 7.48 1.00
C MET A 40 2.54 6.19 1.46
N LEU A 41 2.09 5.56 2.55
CA LEU A 41 2.84 4.51 3.24
C LEU A 41 2.31 3.10 2.98
N GLY A 42 1.01 2.93 2.83
CA GLY A 42 0.35 1.62 2.74
C GLY A 42 0.39 0.81 4.04
N SER A 43 0.66 1.44 5.19
CA SER A 43 0.59 0.85 6.52
C SER A 43 -0.29 1.71 7.41
N VAL A 44 -1.20 1.11 8.15
CA VAL A 44 -2.09 1.79 9.10
C VAL A 44 -1.27 2.25 10.30
N ALA A 45 -0.44 1.37 10.86
CA ALA A 45 0.41 1.72 12.01
C ALA A 45 1.36 2.89 11.68
N GLU A 46 2.09 2.82 10.55
CA GLU A 46 2.98 3.92 10.15
C GLU A 46 2.19 5.20 9.84
N ALA A 47 0.98 5.08 9.27
CA ALA A 47 0.14 6.24 9.01
C ALA A 47 -0.36 6.90 10.30
N GLU A 48 -0.78 6.13 11.29
CA GLU A 48 -1.21 6.67 12.60
C GLU A 48 -0.07 7.41 13.30
N ASP A 49 1.15 6.84 13.30
CA ASP A 49 2.33 7.50 13.86
C ASP A 49 2.61 8.85 13.18
N VAL A 50 2.57 8.88 11.83
CA VAL A 50 2.73 10.12 11.06
C VAL A 50 1.62 11.13 11.37
N VAL A 51 0.38 10.68 11.54
CA VAL A 51 -0.75 11.56 11.87
C VAL A 51 -0.53 12.22 13.23
N GLN A 52 -0.10 11.47 14.24
CA GLN A 52 0.16 12.05 15.57
C GLN A 52 1.27 13.11 15.49
N GLU A 53 2.35 12.81 14.78
CA GLU A 53 3.44 13.77 14.60
C GLU A 53 2.98 15.02 13.81
N ALA A 54 2.21 14.81 12.74
CA ALA A 54 1.69 15.90 11.91
C ALA A 54 0.77 16.83 12.73
N LEU A 55 -0.22 16.28 13.44
CA LEU A 55 -1.15 17.07 14.25
C LEU A 55 -0.44 17.80 15.40
N THR A 56 0.61 17.20 15.97
CA THR A 56 1.46 17.89 16.96
C THR A 56 2.11 19.13 16.35
N ARG A 57 2.62 19.05 15.12
CA ARG A 57 3.20 20.21 14.42
C ARG A 57 2.14 21.23 14.01
N VAL A 58 0.93 20.80 13.66
CA VAL A 58 -0.21 21.71 13.43
C VAL A 58 -0.54 22.49 14.68
N SER A 59 -0.61 21.83 15.85
CA SER A 59 -0.93 22.49 17.12
C SER A 59 0.10 23.53 17.58
N GLN A 60 1.33 23.45 17.08
CA GLN A 60 2.42 24.35 17.42
C GLN A 60 2.57 25.50 16.41
N ALA A 61 1.82 25.48 15.31
CA ALA A 61 1.92 26.48 14.27
C ALA A 61 1.03 27.68 14.58
N GLU A 62 1.60 28.88 14.54
CA GLU A 62 0.86 30.13 14.68
C GLU A 62 0.40 30.64 13.30
N ASP A 63 -0.77 31.29 13.23
CA ASP A 63 -1.32 31.93 12.02
C ASP A 63 -1.47 31.04 10.77
N VAL A 64 -1.96 29.80 10.95
CA VAL A 64 -2.24 28.89 9.83
C VAL A 64 -3.50 29.33 9.07
N ARG A 65 -3.31 30.01 7.94
CA ARG A 65 -4.42 30.49 7.08
C ARG A 65 -5.25 29.37 6.43
N ASN A 66 -4.64 28.24 6.11
CA ASN A 66 -5.30 27.09 5.52
C ASN A 66 -4.82 25.80 6.22
N PRO A 67 -5.52 25.37 7.27
CA PRO A 67 -5.18 24.17 8.06
C PRO A 67 -5.16 22.88 7.23
N ASP A 68 -6.09 22.72 6.28
CA ASP A 68 -6.18 21.53 5.41
C ASP A 68 -4.93 21.42 4.50
N ALA A 69 -4.49 22.53 3.90
CA ALA A 69 -3.27 22.56 3.09
C ALA A 69 -2.00 22.39 3.93
N PHE A 70 -1.99 22.96 5.14
CA PHE A 70 -0.86 22.85 6.07
C PHE A 70 -0.68 21.41 6.57
N VAL A 71 -1.75 20.76 7.03
CA VAL A 71 -1.68 19.36 7.48
C VAL A 71 -1.30 18.42 6.35
N THR A 72 -1.80 18.66 5.12
CA THR A 72 -1.40 17.89 3.92
C THR A 72 0.09 18.03 3.65
N THR A 73 0.62 19.25 3.75
CA THR A 73 2.05 19.55 3.55
C THR A 73 2.92 18.83 4.57
N VAL A 74 2.62 19.01 5.86
CA VAL A 74 3.39 18.42 6.96
C VAL A 74 3.35 16.89 6.88
N THR A 75 2.16 16.33 6.71
CA THR A 75 1.96 14.88 6.62
C THR A 75 2.72 14.28 5.43
N THR A 76 2.65 14.92 4.26
CA THR A 76 3.38 14.44 3.07
C THR A 76 4.89 14.46 3.29
N ARG A 77 5.44 15.51 3.90
CA ARG A 77 6.88 15.63 4.17
C ARG A 77 7.36 14.54 5.12
N ILE A 78 6.67 14.34 6.24
CA ILE A 78 7.00 13.26 7.19
C ILE A 78 6.90 11.90 6.48
N SER A 79 5.83 11.69 5.69
CA SER A 79 5.63 10.44 4.96
C SER A 79 6.72 10.15 3.93
N ILE A 80 7.30 11.16 3.26
CA ILE A 80 8.43 10.96 2.33
C ILE A 80 9.63 10.35 3.06
N ASP A 81 9.93 10.85 4.26
CA ASP A 81 11.07 10.37 5.06
C ASP A 81 10.80 8.96 5.62
N VAL A 82 9.59 8.73 6.14
CA VAL A 82 9.16 7.39 6.59
C VAL A 82 9.20 6.39 5.43
N LEU A 83 8.68 6.75 4.26
CA LEU A 83 8.67 5.87 3.08
C LEU A 83 10.08 5.56 2.57
N ARG A 84 11.02 6.50 2.67
CA ARG A 84 12.44 6.25 2.36
C ARG A 84 13.01 5.18 3.28
N SER A 85 12.70 5.25 4.58
CA SER A 85 13.12 4.28 5.59
C SER A 85 12.41 2.92 5.41
N ALA A 86 11.10 2.94 5.16
CA ALA A 86 10.29 1.76 4.92
C ALA A 86 10.77 0.98 3.70
N ARG A 87 11.17 1.66 2.62
CA ARG A 87 11.71 0.99 1.43
C ARG A 87 12.96 0.16 1.73
N VAL A 88 13.86 0.67 2.58
CA VAL A 88 15.04 -0.09 3.03
C VAL A 88 14.63 -1.29 3.88
N ARG A 89 13.65 -1.15 4.80
CA ARG A 89 13.12 -2.29 5.56
C ARG A 89 12.45 -3.34 4.67
N ARG A 90 11.74 -2.89 3.62
CA ARG A 90 11.03 -3.76 2.67
C ARG A 90 11.99 -4.59 1.81
N GLU A 91 13.24 -4.15 1.61
CA GLU A 91 14.26 -4.95 0.92
C GLU A 91 14.60 -6.25 1.67
N SER A 92 14.47 -6.27 3.00
CA SER A 92 14.65 -7.47 3.83
C SER A 92 13.33 -8.13 4.23
N TYR A 93 12.21 -7.76 3.62
CA TYR A 93 10.91 -8.35 3.92
C TYR A 93 10.82 -9.79 3.40
N VAL A 94 10.22 -10.68 4.20
CA VAL A 94 10.06 -12.09 3.83
C VAL A 94 8.75 -12.25 3.06
N GLY A 95 8.87 -12.51 1.76
CA GLY A 95 7.73 -12.70 0.84
C GLY A 95 7.35 -11.41 0.12
N GLU A 96 6.16 -11.40 -0.48
CA GLU A 96 5.63 -10.22 -1.17
C GLU A 96 5.04 -9.21 -0.18
N TRP A 97 5.35 -7.93 -0.37
CA TRP A 97 4.76 -6.85 0.42
C TRP A 97 3.43 -6.41 -0.17
N LEU A 98 2.36 -6.46 0.63
CA LEU A 98 1.08 -5.85 0.33
C LEU A 98 0.74 -4.72 1.32
N PRO A 99 0.02 -3.67 0.91
CA PRO A 99 -0.49 -2.66 1.83
C PRO A 99 -1.38 -3.28 2.92
N GLU A 100 -1.34 -2.72 4.13
CA GLU A 100 -2.23 -3.11 5.22
C GLU A 100 -3.70 -2.86 4.84
N PRO A 101 -4.58 -3.86 4.90
CA PRO A 101 -5.95 -3.72 4.44
C PRO A 101 -6.79 -2.87 5.39
N LEU A 102 -7.62 -1.98 4.84
CA LEU A 102 -8.72 -1.35 5.56
C LEU A 102 -10.01 -2.12 5.26
N VAL A 103 -10.90 -2.30 6.24
CA VAL A 103 -12.14 -3.08 6.08
C VAL A 103 -13.36 -2.18 6.29
N GLY A 104 -14.35 -2.32 5.41
CA GLY A 104 -15.61 -1.55 5.43
C GLY A 104 -15.67 -0.49 4.34
N PRO A 105 -16.74 0.34 4.31
CA PRO A 105 -16.82 1.49 3.41
C PRO A 105 -15.71 2.49 3.75
N VAL A 106 -14.65 2.51 2.95
CA VAL A 106 -13.51 3.41 3.18
C VAL A 106 -13.73 4.68 2.36
N HIS A 107 -14.06 5.77 3.04
CA HIS A 107 -14.12 7.11 2.43
C HIS A 107 -13.10 8.00 3.14
N LEU A 108 -11.85 8.00 2.65
CA LEU A 108 -10.85 8.92 3.19
C LEU A 108 -10.93 10.25 2.43
N PRO A 109 -11.01 11.39 3.13
CA PRO A 109 -11.22 12.68 2.50
C PRO A 109 -10.03 13.07 1.61
N VAL A 110 -10.33 13.69 0.47
CA VAL A 110 -9.38 14.37 -0.40
C VAL A 110 -9.48 15.87 -0.09
N ALA A 111 -8.35 16.54 0.15
CA ALA A 111 -8.34 17.98 0.37
C ALA A 111 -8.96 18.68 -0.86
N MET A 112 -9.90 19.59 -0.62
CA MET A 112 -10.80 20.11 -1.67
C MET A 112 -10.06 20.95 -2.73
N ALA A 113 -9.74 20.32 -3.85
CA ALA A 113 -9.63 20.91 -5.17
C ALA A 113 -10.13 19.87 -6.18
N ALA A 114 -11.00 20.27 -7.13
CA ALA A 114 -11.41 19.34 -8.19
C ALA A 114 -10.14 18.86 -8.93
N PRO A 115 -9.94 17.53 -9.08
CA PRO A 115 -8.77 17.03 -9.77
C PRO A 115 -8.73 17.59 -11.19
N PRO A 116 -7.55 17.90 -11.74
CA PRO A 116 -7.46 18.39 -13.10
C PRO A 116 -8.06 17.36 -14.09
N PRO A 117 -8.56 17.79 -15.27
CA PRO A 117 -9.30 16.92 -16.17
C PRO A 117 -8.54 15.67 -16.63
N ASP A 118 -7.20 15.74 -16.68
CA ASP A 118 -6.33 14.62 -17.03
C ASP A 118 -6.03 13.67 -15.86
N ALA A 119 -6.48 14.00 -14.64
CA ALA A 119 -6.30 13.25 -13.42
C ALA A 119 -7.61 12.65 -12.85
N ALA A 120 -8.77 13.02 -13.39
CA ALA A 120 -10.09 12.56 -12.91
C ALA A 120 -10.19 11.03 -12.73
N ALA A 121 -9.63 10.26 -13.67
CA ALA A 121 -9.60 8.80 -13.57
C ALA A 121 -8.78 8.28 -12.38
N HIS A 122 -7.67 8.93 -12.04
CA HIS A 122 -6.85 8.53 -10.88
C HIS A 122 -7.48 8.97 -9.56
N ALA A 123 -8.21 10.10 -9.57
CA ALA A 123 -8.99 10.53 -8.42
C ALA A 123 -10.12 9.54 -8.11
N GLU A 124 -10.88 9.06 -9.10
CA GLU A 124 -11.91 8.02 -8.88
C GLU A 124 -11.31 6.74 -8.25
N LEU A 125 -10.20 6.24 -8.80
CA LEU A 125 -9.48 5.08 -8.25
C LEU A 125 -8.93 5.30 -6.84
N ALA A 126 -8.57 6.54 -6.51
CA ALA A 126 -8.03 6.91 -5.21
C ALA A 126 -9.12 7.23 -4.19
N ASP A 127 -10.29 7.69 -4.62
CA ASP A 127 -11.50 7.85 -3.80
C ASP A 127 -11.98 6.47 -3.31
N ASP A 128 -11.88 5.45 -4.17
CA ASP A 128 -12.20 4.06 -3.82
C ASP A 128 -11.08 3.35 -3.02
N LEU A 129 -9.92 3.98 -2.80
CA LEU A 129 -8.79 3.42 -2.02
C LEU A 129 -8.43 1.97 -2.35
N SER A 130 -8.59 1.61 -3.62
CA SER A 130 -8.41 0.25 -4.10
C SER A 130 -7.09 -0.36 -3.63
N THR A 131 -7.12 -1.59 -3.07
CA THR A 131 -5.89 -2.33 -2.76
C THR A 131 -4.99 -2.40 -3.99
N ALA A 132 -5.55 -2.65 -5.17
CA ALA A 132 -4.79 -2.65 -6.42
C ALA A 132 -4.12 -1.30 -6.71
N PHE A 133 -4.78 -0.17 -6.40
CA PHE A 133 -4.16 1.15 -6.53
C PHE A 133 -2.99 1.34 -5.56
N LEU A 134 -3.14 0.98 -4.29
CA LEU A 134 -2.06 1.07 -3.30
C LEU A 134 -0.87 0.17 -3.68
N VAL A 135 -1.12 -1.03 -4.18
CA VAL A 135 -0.09 -1.93 -4.73
C VAL A 135 0.63 -1.30 -5.93
N LEU A 136 -0.08 -0.58 -6.81
CA LEU A 136 0.57 0.14 -7.91
C LEU A 136 1.48 1.28 -7.41
N LEU A 137 1.08 1.98 -6.34
CA LEU A 137 1.92 3.03 -5.73
C LEU A 137 3.23 2.46 -5.16
N GLU A 138 3.27 1.18 -4.76
CA GLU A 138 4.49 0.47 -4.31
C GLU A 138 5.62 0.41 -5.34
N THR A 139 5.30 0.63 -6.62
CA THR A 139 6.31 0.70 -7.69
C THR A 139 7.03 2.05 -7.77
N LEU A 140 6.51 3.09 -7.11
CA LEU A 140 7.01 4.46 -7.21
C LEU A 140 8.09 4.76 -6.18
N THR A 141 9.04 5.61 -6.55
CA THR A 141 9.94 6.22 -5.54
C THR A 141 9.16 7.16 -4.61
N PRO A 142 9.68 7.48 -3.41
CA PRO A 142 8.93 8.30 -2.46
C PRO A 142 8.50 9.67 -3.02
N THR A 143 9.35 10.32 -3.79
CA THR A 143 9.07 11.63 -4.38
C THR A 143 8.19 11.55 -5.63
N GLU A 144 8.26 10.47 -6.41
CA GLU A 144 7.30 10.19 -7.49
C GLU A 144 5.90 9.95 -6.92
N ARG A 145 5.79 9.16 -5.84
CA ARG A 145 4.52 8.90 -5.14
C ARG A 145 3.92 10.19 -4.59
N ALA A 146 4.72 11.01 -3.89
CA ALA A 146 4.26 12.29 -3.37
C ALA A 146 3.79 13.24 -4.49
N ALA A 147 4.57 13.38 -5.57
CA ALA A 147 4.19 14.23 -6.70
C ALA A 147 2.88 13.80 -7.36
N PHE A 148 2.71 12.48 -7.53
CA PHE A 148 1.49 11.89 -8.08
C PHE A 148 0.29 12.09 -7.15
N LEU A 149 0.42 11.77 -5.85
CA LEU A 149 -0.69 11.93 -4.92
C LEU A 149 -1.11 13.39 -4.76
N LEU A 150 -0.17 14.32 -4.59
CA LEU A 150 -0.49 15.75 -4.46
C LEU A 150 -1.20 16.28 -5.69
N HIS A 151 -0.72 15.96 -6.89
CA HIS A 151 -1.26 16.53 -8.12
C HIS A 151 -2.45 15.74 -8.70
N ASP A 152 -2.26 14.44 -8.94
CA ASP A 152 -3.22 13.60 -9.64
C ASP A 152 -4.37 13.10 -8.73
N VAL A 153 -4.19 13.10 -7.41
CA VAL A 153 -5.23 12.65 -6.47
C VAL A 153 -5.81 13.82 -5.67
N LEU A 154 -4.95 14.65 -5.09
CA LEU A 154 -5.38 15.76 -4.21
C LEU A 154 -5.61 17.08 -4.96
N GLY A 155 -5.36 17.13 -6.27
CA GLY A 155 -5.66 18.30 -7.11
C GLY A 155 -4.75 19.52 -6.91
N PHE A 156 -3.61 19.38 -6.23
CA PHE A 156 -2.68 20.49 -6.02
C PHE A 156 -2.03 20.91 -7.35
N PRO A 157 -1.88 22.22 -7.62
CA PRO A 157 -1.04 22.70 -8.71
C PRO A 157 0.39 22.18 -8.56
N HIS A 158 1.07 21.96 -9.68
CA HIS A 158 2.47 21.48 -9.66
C HIS A 158 3.41 22.40 -8.89
N SER A 159 3.13 23.71 -8.85
CA SER A 159 3.91 24.68 -8.07
C SER A 159 3.81 24.39 -6.57
N GLU A 160 2.61 24.21 -6.06
CA GLU A 160 2.38 23.90 -4.64
C GLU A 160 2.91 22.51 -4.29
N ALA A 161 2.70 21.52 -5.16
CA ALA A 161 3.27 20.19 -4.97
C ALA A 161 4.81 20.23 -4.90
N ALA A 162 5.45 21.09 -5.68
CA ALA A 162 6.90 21.28 -5.65
C ALA A 162 7.37 21.89 -4.31
N ASP A 163 6.64 22.87 -3.78
CA ASP A 163 6.93 23.48 -2.48
C ASP A 163 6.79 22.45 -1.35
N VAL A 164 5.77 21.59 -1.38
CA VAL A 164 5.59 20.51 -0.41
C VAL A 164 6.77 19.52 -0.46
N ILE A 165 7.15 19.08 -1.66
CA ILE A 165 8.22 18.08 -1.87
C ILE A 165 9.62 18.66 -1.63
N GLY A 166 9.79 19.99 -1.72
CA GLY A 166 11.09 20.65 -1.63
C GLY A 166 11.88 20.56 -2.94
N THR A 167 11.21 20.77 -4.08
CA THR A 167 11.82 20.74 -5.41
C THR A 167 11.35 21.89 -6.31
N THR A 168 11.78 21.92 -7.57
CA THR A 168 11.29 22.91 -8.55
C THR A 168 9.99 22.44 -9.20
N GLU A 169 9.14 23.37 -9.63
CA GLU A 169 7.89 23.04 -10.33
C GLU A 169 8.13 22.14 -11.57
N VAL A 170 9.18 22.40 -12.33
CA VAL A 170 9.57 21.58 -13.49
C VAL A 170 9.91 20.15 -13.06
N ALA A 171 10.64 19.98 -11.95
CA ALA A 171 10.97 18.66 -11.42
C ALA A 171 9.73 17.93 -10.88
N ALA A 172 8.81 18.63 -10.21
CA ALA A 172 7.54 18.06 -9.75
C ALA A 172 6.68 17.53 -10.93
N ARG A 173 6.57 18.29 -12.02
CA ARG A 173 5.92 17.83 -13.26
C ARG A 173 6.55 16.55 -13.81
N GLN A 174 7.88 16.49 -13.85
CA GLN A 174 8.61 15.31 -14.32
C GLN A 174 8.41 14.10 -13.40
N LEU A 175 8.37 14.30 -12.08
CA LEU A 175 8.08 13.24 -11.10
C LEU A 175 6.67 12.65 -11.31
N ALA A 176 5.64 13.50 -11.39
CA ALA A 176 4.26 13.06 -11.65
C ALA A 176 4.12 12.37 -13.02
N SER A 177 4.78 12.88 -14.07
CA SER A 177 4.81 12.24 -15.38
C SER A 177 5.45 10.85 -15.35
N ARG A 178 6.59 10.70 -14.65
CA ARG A 178 7.25 9.39 -14.48
C ARG A 178 6.38 8.41 -13.69
N ALA A 179 5.71 8.89 -12.64
CA ALA A 179 4.78 8.10 -11.85
C ALA A 179 3.65 7.54 -12.73
N ARG A 180 2.96 8.41 -13.49
CA ARG A 180 1.91 8.00 -14.44
C ARG A 180 2.39 6.94 -15.42
N ARG A 181 3.58 7.12 -16.01
CA ARG A 181 4.16 6.15 -16.94
C ARG A 181 4.38 4.80 -16.27
N ARG A 182 4.95 4.77 -15.06
CA ARG A 182 5.23 3.51 -14.34
C ARG A 182 3.94 2.78 -13.94
N ILE A 183 2.92 3.52 -13.50
CA ILE A 183 1.60 2.96 -13.21
C ILE A 183 0.98 2.34 -14.47
N ALA A 184 1.03 3.06 -15.61
CA ALA A 184 0.50 2.56 -16.88
C ALA A 184 1.23 1.29 -17.36
N GLU A 185 2.56 1.28 -17.31
CA GLU A 185 3.38 0.13 -17.69
C GLU A 185 3.04 -1.13 -16.87
N ARG A 186 2.79 -0.98 -15.56
CA ARG A 186 2.43 -2.12 -14.70
C ARG A 186 0.99 -2.57 -14.91
N ARG A 187 0.06 -1.64 -15.17
CA ARG A 187 -1.32 -1.95 -15.55
C ARG A 187 -1.42 -2.72 -16.85
N GLU A 188 -0.51 -2.51 -17.79
CA GLU A 188 -0.51 -3.16 -19.10
C GLU A 188 0.30 -4.47 -19.11
N GLY A 189 0.73 -4.96 -17.93
CA GLY A 189 1.55 -6.17 -17.79
C GLY A 189 2.91 -6.08 -18.51
N ARG A 190 3.34 -4.88 -18.91
CA ARG A 190 4.48 -4.68 -19.82
C ARG A 190 5.84 -4.57 -19.14
N THR A 191 5.90 -4.72 -17.83
CA THR A 191 7.17 -4.92 -17.11
C THR A 191 7.50 -6.41 -17.09
N ARG A 192 8.44 -6.79 -17.97
CA ARG A 192 9.15 -8.08 -17.88
C ARG A 192 9.84 -8.14 -16.52
N ASP A 193 9.34 -8.99 -15.62
CA ASP A 193 10.16 -9.41 -14.50
C ASP A 193 11.27 -10.30 -15.03
N THR A 194 12.48 -9.76 -14.95
CA THR A 194 13.72 -10.42 -15.31
C THR A 194 14.14 -11.24 -14.11
N THR A 195 13.42 -12.33 -13.80
CA THR A 195 13.83 -13.40 -12.84
C THR A 195 12.81 -14.55 -12.85
N ALA A 196 12.49 -15.07 -14.02
CA ALA A 196 11.79 -16.35 -14.13
C ALA A 196 12.21 -17.06 -15.42
N ALA A 197 13.49 -17.43 -15.49
CA ALA A 197 13.93 -18.47 -16.41
C ALA A 197 14.38 -19.66 -15.55
N ASP A 198 13.86 -20.83 -15.91
CA ASP A 198 14.11 -22.15 -15.35
C ASP A 198 13.72 -22.40 -13.89
N THR A 199 12.51 -22.95 -13.70
CA THR A 199 12.34 -24.31 -13.16
C THR A 199 10.91 -24.77 -13.47
N THR A 200 10.71 -25.36 -14.64
CA THR A 200 9.70 -26.39 -14.82
C THR A 200 10.32 -27.72 -14.44
N ALA A 201 10.00 -28.26 -13.27
CA ALA A 201 10.23 -29.68 -12.95
C ALA A 201 9.39 -30.12 -11.74
N ASP A 202 8.41 -30.98 -12.01
CA ASP A 202 7.88 -32.08 -11.19
C ASP A 202 7.56 -31.85 -9.71
N VAL A 203 6.27 -31.68 -9.42
CA VAL A 203 5.67 -32.02 -8.12
C VAL A 203 4.93 -33.35 -8.25
N ASP A 204 5.68 -34.46 -8.29
CA ASP A 204 5.18 -35.79 -7.95
C ASP A 204 6.34 -36.71 -7.52
N GLY A 205 6.41 -37.06 -6.23
CA GLY A 205 7.39 -38.01 -5.68
C GLY A 205 7.65 -37.87 -4.17
N PRO A 206 7.66 -38.96 -3.38
CA PRO A 206 7.67 -38.92 -1.91
C PRO A 206 9.07 -38.62 -1.35
N PRO A 207 9.20 -38.06 -0.13
CA PRO A 207 10.51 -37.86 0.47
C PRO A 207 11.12 -39.21 0.87
N ALA A 208 12.29 -39.51 0.30
CA ALA A 208 13.13 -40.63 0.69
C ALA A 208 13.84 -40.33 2.02
N ASP A 209 13.92 -41.36 2.87
CA ASP A 209 14.65 -41.40 4.12
C ASP A 209 16.12 -41.01 3.96
N ARG A 210 16.62 -40.16 4.87
CA ARG A 210 18.03 -40.10 5.24
C ARG A 210 18.21 -39.81 6.73
N PRO A 211 19.33 -40.29 7.30
CA PRO A 211 19.31 -40.92 8.61
C PRO A 211 19.47 -39.92 9.76
N THR A 212 18.88 -40.30 10.89
CA THR A 212 19.14 -39.75 12.21
C THR A 212 20.60 -39.94 12.59
N THR A 213 21.30 -38.85 12.87
CA THR A 213 22.45 -38.89 13.77
C THR A 213 22.09 -38.13 15.04
N ASP A 214 22.00 -38.94 16.08
CA ASP A 214 21.99 -38.60 17.50
C ASP A 214 23.14 -37.65 17.85
N SER A 215 22.83 -36.57 18.56
CA SER A 215 23.76 -35.99 19.53
C SER A 215 22.99 -35.13 20.52
N SER A 216 22.66 -35.76 21.64
CA SER A 216 22.41 -35.14 22.94
C SER A 216 23.40 -34.02 23.27
N ALA A 217 22.91 -32.84 23.68
CA ALA A 217 23.32 -32.11 24.90
C ALA A 217 22.74 -30.68 24.94
N THR A 218 21.79 -30.48 25.86
CA THR A 218 21.67 -29.37 26.82
C THR A 218 21.64 -27.90 26.31
N ASN A 219 20.44 -27.29 26.29
CA ASN A 219 20.02 -26.23 27.22
C ASN A 219 18.65 -25.64 26.81
N GLY A 220 17.80 -25.37 27.81
CA GLY A 220 16.47 -24.79 27.69
C GLY A 220 16.45 -23.29 27.32
N PRO A 221 15.28 -22.63 27.47
CA PRO A 221 14.67 -21.78 26.45
C PRO A 221 15.18 -20.32 26.48
N THR A 222 15.16 -19.65 25.33
CA THR A 222 15.38 -18.20 25.25
C THR A 222 14.11 -17.47 24.83
N ASP A 223 13.37 -17.01 25.83
CA ASP A 223 12.58 -15.79 25.80
C ASP A 223 13.55 -14.59 25.61
N ALA A 224 13.52 -13.93 24.45
CA ALA A 224 14.34 -12.73 24.23
C ALA A 224 13.80 -11.80 23.12
N TRP A 225 12.53 -11.36 23.19
CA TRP A 225 12.05 -10.21 22.37
C TRP A 225 11.09 -9.25 23.10
N ARG A 226 11.11 -9.24 24.45
CA ARG A 226 10.47 -8.20 25.26
C ARG A 226 11.51 -7.52 26.14
N SER A 227 12.15 -6.45 25.65
CA SER A 227 12.70 -5.32 26.44
C SER A 227 13.57 -4.40 25.57
N ALA A 228 12.96 -3.50 24.81
CA ALA A 228 13.64 -2.32 24.28
C ALA A 228 12.66 -1.15 24.13
N ALA A 229 11.88 -0.89 25.19
CA ALA A 229 11.04 0.30 25.32
C ALA A 229 10.89 0.61 26.82
N ALA A 230 11.92 1.23 27.41
CA ALA A 230 11.84 2.06 28.61
C ALA A 230 13.26 2.42 29.05
N ARG A 231 13.64 3.69 28.86
CA ARG A 231 14.35 4.55 29.83
C ARG A 231 14.82 5.82 29.10
N SER A 232 13.99 6.85 29.20
CA SER A 232 14.38 8.25 29.02
C SER A 232 13.66 9.05 30.10
N THR A 233 14.43 9.65 31.01
CA THR A 233 14.12 10.94 31.65
C THR A 233 15.38 11.46 32.37
N ASP A 234 15.81 12.67 31.96
CA ASP A 234 16.36 13.82 32.72
C ASP A 234 17.41 13.61 33.83
N GLN A 235 18.43 14.44 34.11
CA GLN A 235 19.08 15.72 33.68
C GLN A 235 20.28 15.90 34.70
N PRO A 236 21.04 17.02 34.88
CA PRO A 236 21.58 18.09 33.99
C PRO A 236 23.10 18.44 34.23
N THR A 237 23.62 19.40 33.42
CA THR A 237 24.73 20.38 33.65
C THR A 237 26.18 19.93 33.97
N ASP A 238 27.16 20.30 33.12
CA ASP A 238 27.96 21.56 33.23
C ASP A 238 29.01 21.73 32.10
N GLN A 239 29.25 22.99 31.70
CA GLN A 239 30.29 23.52 30.78
C GLN A 239 31.59 23.87 31.56
N PRO A 240 32.64 24.53 31.00
CA PRO A 240 33.17 24.69 29.62
C PRO A 240 34.71 24.43 29.53
N THR A 241 35.32 24.44 28.34
CA THR A 241 36.70 24.95 28.17
C THR A 241 36.97 25.50 26.75
N ASP A 242 37.87 26.49 26.74
CA ASP A 242 38.23 27.46 25.71
C ASP A 242 38.93 26.96 24.42
N ARG A 243 38.58 27.64 23.31
CA ARG A 243 39.37 28.27 22.20
C ARG A 243 40.91 28.04 22.08
N PRO A 244 41.57 28.33 20.91
CA PRO A 244 41.19 29.30 19.86
C PRO A 244 41.42 28.90 18.38
N ALA A 245 40.96 29.81 17.50
CA ALA A 245 40.98 29.81 16.05
C ALA A 245 42.30 30.33 15.42
N THR A 246 42.51 30.00 14.14
CA THR A 246 43.44 30.70 13.23
C THR A 246 42.76 31.16 11.93
N HIS A 247 42.69 32.48 11.80
CA HIS A 247 42.85 33.36 10.60
C HIS A 247 43.60 32.75 9.40
N ARG A 248 43.47 33.13 8.10
CA ARG A 248 42.83 34.20 7.29
C ARG A 248 43.08 33.85 5.76
N PRO A 249 42.97 34.74 4.72
CA PRO A 249 42.14 34.52 3.52
C PRO A 249 42.90 34.73 2.17
N ALA A 250 42.18 34.86 1.04
CA ALA A 250 42.36 35.86 -0.07
C ALA A 250 41.73 35.34 -1.38
N ALA A 251 40.73 36.03 -1.96
CA ALA A 251 40.81 36.99 -3.09
C ALA A 251 40.97 36.31 -4.48
N GLY A 252 40.31 36.66 -5.59
CA GLY A 252 39.30 37.66 -5.92
C GLY A 252 39.26 37.89 -7.45
N ARG A 253 38.06 37.84 -8.07
CA ARG A 253 37.54 38.65 -9.22
C ARG A 253 38.27 38.64 -10.61
N PRO A 254 37.71 39.25 -11.70
CA PRO A 254 36.32 39.42 -12.20
C PRO A 254 36.15 39.31 -13.77
N THR A 255 34.95 39.71 -14.29
CA THR A 255 34.56 40.21 -15.65
C THR A 255 34.04 39.21 -16.72
N ALA A 256 33.15 39.52 -17.68
CA ALA A 256 32.09 40.52 -17.91
C ALA A 256 31.31 40.17 -19.22
N ALA A 257 30.01 40.52 -19.29
CA ALA A 257 29.14 40.95 -20.40
C ALA A 257 29.13 40.36 -21.86
N ARG A 258 27.87 40.15 -22.34
CA ARG A 258 27.23 39.97 -23.68
C ARG A 258 27.81 40.81 -24.87
N PRO A 259 27.48 40.57 -26.18
CA PRO A 259 26.12 40.28 -26.75
C PRO A 259 26.00 39.36 -28.01
N THR A 260 24.75 39.09 -28.42
CA THR A 260 24.27 38.45 -29.68
C THR A 260 24.40 39.37 -30.91
N PRO A 261 24.41 38.86 -32.17
CA PRO A 261 23.18 38.93 -33.00
C PRO A 261 23.05 37.86 -34.13
N GLY A 262 21.84 37.79 -34.74
CA GLY A 262 21.72 37.69 -36.21
C GLY A 262 21.05 36.45 -36.83
N THR A 263 19.77 36.60 -37.20
CA THR A 263 19.08 35.81 -38.26
C THR A 263 19.68 36.12 -39.64
N PRO A 264 19.47 35.26 -40.66
CA PRO A 264 18.72 35.77 -41.81
C PRO A 264 17.68 34.79 -42.39
N ALA A 265 16.79 35.41 -43.17
CA ALA A 265 15.55 34.90 -43.72
C ALA A 265 15.66 34.21 -45.09
N SER A 266 14.64 33.39 -45.36
CA SER A 266 13.89 33.22 -46.62
C SER A 266 14.62 32.93 -47.94
N ARG A 267 14.18 31.87 -48.63
CA ARG A 267 13.86 31.89 -50.07
C ARG A 267 12.96 30.71 -50.42
N GLY A 268 11.76 31.03 -50.91
CA GLY A 268 10.83 30.04 -51.46
C GLY A 268 11.17 29.64 -52.89
N ARG A 269 10.60 28.51 -53.34
CA ARG A 269 10.26 28.26 -54.75
C ARG A 269 9.17 27.18 -54.88
N THR A 270 8.01 27.67 -55.31
CA THR A 270 7.00 27.11 -56.23
C THR A 270 6.98 25.60 -56.58
N ARG A 271 5.87 24.96 -56.15
CA ARG A 271 4.83 24.23 -56.93
C ARG A 271 5.23 23.41 -58.17
N THR A 272 4.89 22.11 -58.12
CA THR A 272 4.17 21.39 -59.19
C THR A 272 3.39 20.21 -58.59
N ASP A 273 2.19 20.00 -59.15
CA ASP A 273 1.15 19.06 -58.74
C ASP A 273 1.46 17.59 -59.06
N ALA A 274 0.66 16.71 -58.41
CA ALA A 274 0.21 15.38 -58.86
C ALA A 274 0.84 14.13 -58.19
N VAL A 275 0.04 13.45 -57.35
CA VAL A 275 -0.71 12.18 -57.64
C VAL A 275 -0.95 11.44 -56.32
N ALA A 276 -2.20 11.03 -56.14
CA ALA A 276 -2.72 10.29 -55.01
C ALA A 276 -1.97 8.97 -54.73
N GLY A 277 -1.58 8.79 -53.48
CA GLY A 277 -1.10 7.53 -52.91
C GLY A 277 -1.59 7.44 -51.47
N THR A 278 -2.76 6.84 -51.28
CA THR A 278 -3.38 6.57 -49.99
C THR A 278 -2.45 5.68 -49.16
N SER A 279 -1.85 6.24 -48.11
CA SER A 279 -1.12 5.48 -47.09
C SER A 279 -1.77 5.74 -45.72
N PRO A 280 -2.16 4.70 -44.96
CA PRO A 280 -3.02 4.85 -43.80
C PRO A 280 -2.26 5.49 -42.62
N ALA A 281 -2.94 6.42 -41.96
CA ALA A 281 -2.50 7.03 -40.71
C ALA A 281 -2.16 5.96 -39.65
N PRO A 282 -1.14 6.20 -38.79
CA PRO A 282 -0.84 5.29 -37.69
C PRO A 282 -2.07 5.19 -36.78
N ARG A 283 -2.56 3.95 -36.60
CA ARG A 283 -3.60 3.62 -35.64
C ARG A 283 -3.19 4.16 -34.27
N ARG A 284 -3.88 5.18 -33.79
CA ARG A 284 -3.85 5.58 -32.38
C ARG A 284 -4.17 4.31 -31.58
N SER A 285 -3.19 3.80 -30.83
CA SER A 285 -3.46 2.81 -29.82
C SER A 285 -4.47 3.44 -28.86
N ARG A 286 -5.63 2.79 -28.71
CA ARG A 286 -6.58 3.10 -27.65
C ARG A 286 -5.78 3.03 -26.35
N ALA A 287 -5.47 4.17 -25.75
CA ALA A 287 -5.05 4.23 -24.37
C ALA A 287 -6.13 3.48 -23.56
N GLY A 288 -5.71 2.55 -22.71
CA GLY A 288 -6.62 1.76 -21.88
C GLY A 288 -7.62 2.69 -21.18
N ALA A 289 -8.89 2.34 -21.28
CA ALA A 289 -9.95 3.04 -20.56
C ALA A 289 -9.65 3.01 -19.04
N PRO A 290 -10.09 4.03 -18.29
CA PRO A 290 -9.99 3.98 -16.83
C PRO A 290 -10.64 2.71 -16.31
N VAL A 291 -9.98 2.03 -15.36
CA VAL A 291 -10.58 0.93 -14.60
C VAL A 291 -11.66 1.57 -13.76
N THR A 292 -12.90 1.51 -14.24
CA THR A 292 -14.08 1.89 -13.49
C THR A 292 -14.36 0.79 -12.48
N ALA A 293 -14.62 1.15 -11.21
CA ALA A 293 -15.17 0.20 -10.25
C ALA A 293 -16.35 -0.55 -10.89
N ALA A 294 -16.34 -1.88 -10.82
CA ALA A 294 -17.44 -2.68 -11.36
C ALA A 294 -18.77 -2.19 -10.73
N PRO A 295 -19.86 -2.07 -11.50
CA PRO A 295 -21.15 -1.68 -10.94
C PRO A 295 -21.49 -2.55 -9.73
N VAL A 296 -21.90 -1.94 -8.62
CA VAL A 296 -22.06 -2.59 -7.29
C VAL A 296 -22.72 -3.97 -7.36
N GLY A 297 -23.78 -4.13 -8.18
CA GLY A 297 -24.46 -5.42 -8.35
C GLY A 297 -23.62 -6.53 -9.01
N ARG A 298 -22.71 -6.19 -9.94
CA ARG A 298 -21.82 -7.17 -10.59
C ARG A 298 -20.72 -7.65 -9.64
N ALA A 299 -20.23 -6.76 -8.78
CA ALA A 299 -19.26 -7.08 -7.74
C ALA A 299 -19.85 -8.03 -6.67
N GLU A 300 -21.09 -7.76 -6.22
CA GLU A 300 -21.80 -8.60 -5.25
C GLU A 300 -22.10 -10.01 -5.77
N GLU A 301 -22.48 -10.12 -7.04
CA GLU A 301 -22.70 -11.42 -7.70
C GLU A 301 -21.39 -12.22 -7.79
N LEU A 302 -20.28 -11.57 -8.12
CA LEU A 302 -18.97 -12.21 -8.17
C LEU A 302 -18.56 -12.77 -6.81
N VAL A 303 -18.67 -11.99 -5.74
CA VAL A 303 -18.33 -12.43 -4.38
C VAL A 303 -19.24 -13.59 -3.96
N THR A 304 -20.52 -13.56 -4.32
CA THR A 304 -21.46 -14.65 -4.04
C THR A 304 -21.03 -15.95 -4.70
N ARG A 305 -20.66 -15.91 -5.99
CA ARG A 305 -20.19 -17.09 -6.71
C ARG A 305 -18.83 -17.57 -6.21
N PHE A 306 -17.96 -16.65 -5.79
CA PHE A 306 -16.66 -17.00 -5.22
C PHE A 306 -16.80 -17.71 -3.88
N LEU A 307 -17.73 -17.28 -3.02
CA LEU A 307 -18.05 -17.99 -1.77
C LEU A 307 -18.56 -19.42 -2.04
N ALA A 308 -19.45 -19.59 -3.02
CA ALA A 308 -19.90 -20.92 -3.42
C ALA A 308 -18.73 -21.80 -3.91
N ALA A 309 -17.78 -21.21 -4.65
CA ALA A 309 -16.54 -21.91 -5.04
C ALA A 309 -15.66 -22.28 -3.83
N CYS A 310 -15.61 -21.41 -2.80
CA CYS A 310 -14.90 -21.71 -1.55
C CYS A 310 -15.54 -22.88 -0.78
N GLU A 311 -16.86 -22.96 -0.74
CA GLU A 311 -17.60 -24.06 -0.11
C GLU A 311 -17.40 -25.39 -0.84
N GLU A 312 -17.36 -25.36 -2.18
CA GLU A 312 -17.14 -26.55 -3.00
C GLU A 312 -15.68 -27.03 -2.93
N GLY A 313 -14.71 -26.11 -2.88
CA GLY A 313 -13.28 -26.43 -2.79
C GLY A 313 -12.70 -27.13 -4.02
N ALA A 314 -13.40 -27.10 -5.16
CA ALA A 314 -12.99 -27.67 -6.44
C ALA A 314 -12.35 -26.62 -7.37
N VAL A 315 -11.63 -27.07 -8.41
CA VAL A 315 -10.89 -26.18 -9.31
C VAL A 315 -11.82 -25.49 -10.31
N GLU A 316 -12.80 -26.22 -10.84
CA GLU A 316 -13.69 -25.79 -11.92
C GLU A 316 -14.52 -24.55 -11.57
N PRO A 317 -15.11 -24.42 -10.35
CA PRO A 317 -15.81 -23.20 -9.95
C PRO A 317 -14.92 -21.96 -9.99
N PHE A 318 -13.65 -22.06 -9.57
CA PHE A 318 -12.71 -20.94 -9.64
C PHE A 318 -12.34 -20.59 -11.08
N LEU A 319 -12.12 -21.58 -11.97
CA LEU A 319 -11.82 -21.32 -13.38
C LEU A 319 -12.88 -20.48 -14.09
N ALA A 320 -14.14 -20.57 -13.67
CA ALA A 320 -15.26 -19.80 -14.21
C ALA A 320 -15.30 -18.32 -13.76
N LEU A 321 -14.56 -17.98 -12.70
CA LEU A 321 -14.51 -16.64 -12.09
C LEU A 321 -13.27 -15.85 -12.47
N LEU A 322 -12.19 -16.55 -12.83
CA LEU A 322 -10.87 -15.97 -13.04
C LEU A 322 -10.67 -15.49 -14.48
N ALA A 323 -10.03 -14.33 -14.65
CA ALA A 323 -9.49 -13.88 -15.93
C ALA A 323 -8.30 -14.76 -16.36
N GLU A 324 -7.95 -14.74 -17.65
CA GLU A 324 -6.86 -15.58 -18.17
C GLU A 324 -5.50 -15.20 -17.56
N ASP A 325 -5.27 -13.89 -17.39
CA ASP A 325 -4.05 -13.28 -16.86
C ASP A 325 -4.13 -13.00 -15.35
N VAL A 326 -5.03 -13.69 -14.62
CA VAL A 326 -5.21 -13.46 -13.19
C VAL A 326 -3.92 -13.66 -12.40
N VAL A 327 -3.71 -12.84 -11.37
CA VAL A 327 -2.59 -12.99 -10.44
C VAL A 327 -3.11 -13.11 -9.00
N LEU A 328 -2.67 -14.14 -8.28
CA LEU A 328 -2.84 -14.27 -6.85
C LEU A 328 -1.54 -13.87 -6.16
N THR A 329 -1.60 -12.91 -5.23
CA THR A 329 -0.47 -12.45 -4.42
C THR A 329 -0.79 -12.65 -2.94
N GLY A 330 0.16 -13.18 -2.17
CA GLY A 330 0.00 -13.45 -0.75
C GLY A 330 1.07 -12.76 0.07
N ASP A 331 0.67 -12.14 1.18
CA ASP A 331 1.54 -11.52 2.17
C ASP A 331 1.39 -12.27 3.50
N SER A 332 2.44 -13.00 3.88
CA SER A 332 2.55 -13.68 5.17
C SER A 332 3.52 -12.98 6.13
N GLY A 333 4.38 -12.10 5.64
CA GLY A 333 5.52 -11.54 6.39
C GLY A 333 6.47 -12.60 6.98
N GLY A 334 6.42 -13.85 6.54
CA GLY A 334 7.15 -14.96 7.16
C GLY A 334 6.56 -15.49 8.47
N ASN A 335 5.42 -14.95 8.92
CA ASN A 335 4.82 -15.24 10.23
C ASN A 335 3.61 -16.17 10.15
N VAL A 336 3.34 -16.77 8.99
CA VAL A 336 2.16 -17.61 8.75
C VAL A 336 2.58 -19.06 8.48
N PRO A 337 1.83 -20.06 8.98
CA PRO A 337 2.14 -21.47 8.76
C PRO A 337 2.30 -21.85 7.28
N ARG A 338 3.23 -22.76 6.99
CA ARG A 338 3.52 -23.19 5.61
C ARG A 338 2.30 -23.77 4.93
N GLY A 339 2.03 -23.30 3.70
CA GLY A 339 0.92 -23.76 2.87
C GLY A 339 -0.42 -23.11 3.17
N MET A 340 -0.43 -22.07 4.00
CA MET A 340 -1.59 -21.20 4.24
C MET A 340 -1.50 -19.88 3.46
N SER A 341 -0.29 -19.51 3.03
CA SER A 341 -0.04 -18.40 2.11
C SER A 341 0.95 -18.86 1.02
N ILE A 342 0.98 -18.12 -0.09
CA ILE A 342 1.95 -18.30 -1.16
C ILE A 342 3.21 -17.46 -0.87
N ALA A 343 4.38 -17.99 -1.26
CA ALA A 343 5.65 -17.29 -1.08
C ALA A 343 5.99 -16.35 -2.25
N ARG A 344 5.41 -16.60 -3.43
CA ARG A 344 5.56 -15.81 -4.65
C ARG A 344 4.22 -15.69 -5.36
N PRO A 345 3.99 -14.62 -6.14
CA PRO A 345 2.76 -14.47 -6.91
C PRO A 345 2.54 -15.66 -7.85
N VAL A 346 1.30 -16.13 -7.92
CA VAL A 346 0.87 -17.19 -8.83
C VAL A 346 0.10 -16.52 -9.97
N ALA A 347 0.60 -16.65 -11.19
CA ALA A 347 0.00 -16.06 -12.37
C ALA A 347 -0.66 -17.12 -13.26
N GLY A 348 -1.78 -16.74 -13.87
CA GLY A 348 -2.54 -17.55 -14.82
C GLY A 348 -3.75 -18.23 -14.18
N ARG A 349 -4.81 -18.33 -14.98
CA ARG A 349 -6.13 -18.86 -14.57
C ARG A 349 -6.08 -20.23 -13.92
N GLU A 350 -5.42 -21.19 -14.55
CA GLU A 350 -5.37 -22.57 -14.06
C GLU A 350 -4.48 -22.76 -12.82
N PRO A 351 -3.24 -22.23 -12.78
CA PRO A 351 -2.43 -22.25 -11.55
C PRO A 351 -3.12 -21.60 -10.35
N VAL A 352 -3.78 -20.46 -10.55
CA VAL A 352 -4.50 -19.77 -9.47
C VAL A 352 -5.68 -20.59 -8.98
N ALA A 353 -6.51 -21.14 -9.88
CA ALA A 353 -7.65 -21.98 -9.49
C ALA A 353 -7.21 -23.21 -8.67
N LYS A 354 -6.15 -23.90 -9.11
CA LYS A 354 -5.55 -25.03 -8.39
C LYS A 354 -5.01 -24.63 -7.01
N THR A 355 -4.44 -23.43 -6.89
CA THR A 355 -3.91 -22.91 -5.63
C THR A 355 -5.02 -22.62 -4.63
N LEU A 356 -6.10 -21.94 -5.06
CA LEU A 356 -7.27 -21.65 -4.23
C LEU A 356 -7.94 -22.95 -3.73
N ALA A 357 -8.24 -23.88 -4.64
CA ALA A 357 -8.76 -25.20 -4.26
C ALA A 357 -7.81 -25.96 -3.32
N GLY A 358 -6.49 -25.83 -3.54
CA GLY A 358 -5.45 -26.42 -2.71
C GLY A 358 -5.39 -25.89 -1.27
N PHE A 359 -5.83 -24.66 -1.01
CA PHE A 359 -5.99 -24.12 0.35
C PHE A 359 -7.21 -24.71 1.05
N LEU A 360 -8.26 -25.01 0.29
CA LEU A 360 -9.57 -25.44 0.82
C LEU A 360 -9.68 -26.97 0.95
N ARG A 361 -8.84 -27.74 0.25
CA ARG A 361 -8.90 -29.21 0.18
C ARG A 361 -8.90 -29.97 1.52
N TYR A 362 -8.39 -29.35 2.58
CA TYR A 362 -8.33 -29.98 3.90
C TYR A 362 -9.59 -29.73 4.74
N GLY A 363 -10.48 -28.84 4.30
CA GLY A 363 -11.69 -28.46 5.06
C GLY A 363 -11.34 -27.73 6.35
N MET A 364 -10.40 -26.77 6.29
CA MET A 364 -10.05 -25.97 7.46
C MET A 364 -11.31 -25.29 8.02
N PRO A 365 -11.59 -25.40 9.33
CA PRO A 365 -12.78 -24.83 9.95
C PRO A 365 -12.62 -23.31 10.08
N VAL A 366 -12.73 -22.65 8.93
CA VAL A 366 -12.83 -21.22 8.74
C VAL A 366 -14.12 -20.91 8.02
N ARG A 367 -14.66 -19.76 8.31
CA ARG A 367 -15.73 -19.14 7.53
C ARG A 367 -15.19 -17.98 6.72
N PHE A 368 -15.82 -17.77 5.57
CA PHE A 368 -15.55 -16.61 4.73
C PHE A 368 -16.68 -15.60 4.90
N GLU A 369 -16.35 -14.42 5.41
CA GLU A 369 -17.31 -13.33 5.58
C GLU A 369 -17.11 -12.29 4.48
N ARG A 370 -18.20 -11.81 3.88
CA ARG A 370 -18.13 -10.78 2.83
C ARG A 370 -17.68 -9.46 3.43
N ALA A 371 -16.77 -8.75 2.77
CA ALA A 371 -16.34 -7.43 3.19
C ALA A 371 -15.90 -6.57 2.01
N LEU A 372 -15.86 -5.25 2.23
CA LEU A 372 -15.05 -4.35 1.42
C LEU A 372 -13.65 -4.31 2.03
N VAL A 373 -12.63 -4.66 1.26
CA VAL A 373 -11.23 -4.73 1.68
C VAL A 373 -10.42 -3.78 0.79
N GLY A 374 -9.89 -2.71 1.40
CA GLY A 374 -9.28 -1.58 0.70
C GLY A 374 -10.22 -1.02 -0.36
N GLY A 375 -11.48 -0.81 0.01
CA GLY A 375 -12.56 -0.33 -0.87
C GLY A 375 -12.96 -1.26 -2.02
N GLN A 376 -12.32 -2.42 -2.17
CA GLN A 376 -12.68 -3.42 -3.18
C GLN A 376 -13.56 -4.53 -2.58
N PRO A 377 -14.38 -5.21 -3.39
CA PRO A 377 -15.04 -6.45 -2.97
C PRO A 377 -14.00 -7.46 -2.47
N GLY A 378 -14.32 -8.17 -1.40
CA GLY A 378 -13.37 -9.08 -0.77
C GLY A 378 -14.01 -9.97 0.28
N LEU A 379 -13.15 -10.73 0.96
CA LEU A 379 -13.50 -11.66 2.02
C LEU A 379 -12.61 -11.44 3.24
N LEU A 380 -13.21 -11.57 4.42
CA LEU A 380 -12.50 -11.91 5.65
C LEU A 380 -12.47 -13.42 5.79
N ILE A 381 -11.33 -13.95 6.20
CA ILE A 381 -11.14 -15.35 6.54
C ILE A 381 -11.11 -15.40 8.06
N VAL A 382 -12.11 -16.03 8.67
CA VAL A 382 -12.26 -16.04 10.12
C VAL A 382 -12.25 -17.46 10.63
N ALA A 383 -11.39 -17.75 11.60
CA ALA A 383 -11.34 -19.05 12.24
C ALA A 383 -12.63 -19.29 13.03
N ASP A 384 -13.13 -20.53 12.97
CA ASP A 384 -14.24 -20.95 13.82
C ASP A 384 -13.76 -21.18 15.26
N ASP A 385 -14.71 -21.27 16.19
CA ASP A 385 -14.43 -21.44 17.62
C ASP A 385 -13.64 -22.71 17.93
N VAL A 386 -13.74 -23.74 17.07
CA VAL A 386 -12.95 -24.97 17.16
C VAL A 386 -11.45 -24.67 17.05
N LEU A 387 -11.07 -23.64 16.29
CA LEU A 387 -9.71 -23.12 16.19
C LEU A 387 -9.44 -21.95 17.13
N GLY A 388 -10.36 -21.61 18.03
CA GLY A 388 -10.23 -20.50 18.97
C GLY A 388 -10.79 -19.17 18.48
N GLY A 389 -11.42 -19.12 17.30
CA GLY A 389 -11.98 -17.89 16.74
C GLY A 389 -10.92 -16.91 16.22
N GLY A 390 -11.38 -15.77 15.69
CA GLY A 390 -10.53 -14.64 15.30
C GLY A 390 -10.18 -14.57 13.81
N LEU A 391 -9.70 -13.40 13.40
CA LEU A 391 -9.34 -13.10 12.01
C LEU A 391 -8.04 -13.82 11.63
N VAL A 392 -8.10 -14.54 10.52
CA VAL A 392 -6.96 -15.24 9.92
C VAL A 392 -6.29 -14.37 8.85
N GLY A 393 -7.09 -13.70 8.04
CA GLY A 393 -6.60 -12.90 6.93
C GLY A 393 -7.71 -12.29 6.10
N THR A 394 -7.30 -11.57 5.06
CA THR A 394 -8.22 -10.93 4.11
C THR A 394 -7.87 -11.34 2.69
N TRP A 395 -8.87 -11.37 1.82
CA TRP A 395 -8.71 -11.38 0.36
C TRP A 395 -9.42 -10.17 -0.23
N SER A 396 -8.71 -9.37 -1.03
CA SER A 396 -9.33 -8.34 -1.87
C SER A 396 -9.29 -8.71 -3.34
N PHE A 397 -10.33 -8.31 -4.07
CA PHE A 397 -10.56 -8.72 -5.45
C PHE A 397 -10.51 -7.54 -6.41
N ASP A 398 -9.60 -7.62 -7.39
CA ASP A 398 -9.61 -6.74 -8.54
C ASP A 398 -10.47 -7.37 -9.65
N VAL A 399 -11.54 -6.68 -10.03
CA VAL A 399 -12.57 -7.17 -10.97
C VAL A 399 -12.45 -6.41 -12.27
N ALA A 400 -12.25 -7.12 -13.38
CA ALA A 400 -12.23 -6.54 -14.72
C ALA A 400 -13.64 -6.16 -15.20
N ASP A 401 -13.73 -5.34 -16.24
CA ASP A 401 -14.99 -4.86 -16.83
C ASP A 401 -15.92 -6.01 -17.30
N ASP A 402 -15.34 -7.15 -17.67
CA ASP A 402 -16.08 -8.35 -18.08
C ASP A 402 -16.69 -9.12 -16.90
N GLY A 403 -16.41 -8.70 -15.66
CA GLY A 403 -16.87 -9.34 -14.43
C GLY A 403 -16.04 -10.54 -14.01
N ARG A 404 -14.78 -10.67 -14.46
CA ARG A 404 -13.84 -11.69 -14.00
C ARG A 404 -12.80 -11.12 -13.05
N LEU A 405 -12.26 -11.98 -12.20
CA LEU A 405 -11.17 -11.66 -11.29
C LEU A 405 -9.84 -11.53 -12.04
N ARG A 406 -9.27 -10.33 -12.01
CA ARG A 406 -7.95 -10.01 -12.56
C ARG A 406 -6.83 -10.15 -11.53
N ALA A 407 -7.13 -9.86 -10.27
CA ALA A 407 -6.17 -10.10 -9.19
C ALA A 407 -6.87 -10.47 -7.89
N ILE A 408 -6.17 -11.24 -7.07
CA ILE A 408 -6.54 -11.56 -5.71
C ILE A 408 -5.34 -11.23 -4.82
N HIS A 409 -5.54 -10.35 -3.84
CA HIS A 409 -4.49 -9.99 -2.88
C HIS A 409 -4.87 -10.54 -1.51
N GLY A 410 -4.01 -11.41 -0.95
CA GLY A 410 -4.23 -12.01 0.35
C GLY A 410 -3.26 -11.54 1.40
N VAL A 411 -3.77 -10.86 2.43
CA VAL A 411 -2.98 -10.44 3.58
C VAL A 411 -3.31 -11.34 4.77
N LEU A 412 -2.33 -12.14 5.18
CA LEU A 412 -2.41 -13.04 6.33
C LEU A 412 -1.37 -12.70 7.40
N ASN A 413 -0.45 -11.77 7.12
CA ASN A 413 0.55 -11.33 8.09
C ASN A 413 -0.17 -10.75 9.34
N PRO A 414 -0.05 -11.37 10.53
CA PRO A 414 -0.76 -10.92 11.72
C PRO A 414 -0.37 -9.50 12.12
N ASP A 415 0.85 -9.05 11.86
CA ASP A 415 1.29 -7.68 12.18
C ASP A 415 0.53 -6.63 11.38
N LYS A 416 0.04 -6.99 10.19
CA LYS A 416 -0.75 -6.15 9.30
C LYS A 416 -2.26 -6.22 9.52
N LEU A 417 -2.72 -7.03 10.48
CA LEU A 417 -4.14 -7.31 10.68
C LEU A 417 -4.63 -6.89 12.08
N ARG A 418 -3.73 -6.53 12.99
CA ARG A 418 -4.08 -6.24 14.40
C ARG A 418 -5.10 -5.11 14.55
N HIS A 419 -5.11 -4.15 13.64
CA HIS A 419 -6.06 -3.03 13.65
C HIS A 419 -7.47 -3.43 13.21
N LEU A 420 -7.66 -4.63 12.65
CA LEU A 420 -8.97 -5.13 12.20
C LEU A 420 -9.73 -5.91 13.27
N GLY A 421 -9.10 -6.20 14.41
CA GLY A 421 -9.73 -6.87 15.54
C GLY A 421 -8.94 -8.09 16.04
N PRO A 422 -9.57 -8.94 16.88
CA PRO A 422 -8.93 -10.13 17.43
C PRO A 422 -8.47 -11.10 16.34
N LEU A 423 -7.19 -11.51 16.40
CA LEU A 423 -6.58 -12.42 15.45
C LEU A 423 -6.72 -13.87 15.90
N ALA A 424 -6.74 -14.78 14.92
CA ALA A 424 -6.69 -16.21 15.17
C ALA A 424 -5.32 -16.66 15.67
N ASP A 425 -5.32 -17.73 16.46
CA ASP A 425 -4.09 -18.38 16.91
C ASP A 425 -3.47 -19.21 15.76
N LEU A 426 -2.41 -18.65 15.15
CA LEU A 426 -1.72 -19.29 14.03
C LEU A 426 -0.99 -20.58 14.42
N GLU A 427 -0.60 -20.76 15.69
CA GLU A 427 0.03 -22.01 16.15
C GLU A 427 -1.00 -23.13 16.21
N ARG A 428 -2.19 -22.84 16.73
CA ARG A 428 -3.31 -23.79 16.72
C ARG A 428 -3.72 -24.16 15.30
N ILE A 429 -3.76 -23.20 14.39
CA ILE A 429 -4.01 -23.46 12.96
C ILE A 429 -2.91 -24.35 12.36
N ALA A 430 -1.64 -24.09 12.68
CA ALA A 430 -0.53 -24.90 12.20
C ALA A 430 -0.63 -26.36 12.66
N ALA A 431 -0.96 -26.58 13.93
CA ALA A 431 -1.16 -27.91 14.50
C ALA A 431 -2.30 -28.66 13.79
N TRP A 432 -3.44 -28.00 13.60
CA TRP A 432 -4.58 -28.56 12.87
C TRP A 432 -4.20 -28.93 11.42
N LEU A 433 -3.51 -28.05 10.70
CA LEU A 433 -3.08 -28.29 9.32
C LEU A 433 -2.13 -29.49 9.20
N HIS A 434 -1.24 -29.66 10.19
CA HIS A 434 -0.32 -30.78 10.23
C HIS A 434 -1.08 -32.12 10.33
N GLU A 435 -2.06 -32.20 11.24
CA GLU A 435 -2.90 -33.39 11.43
C GLU A 435 -3.74 -33.69 10.19
N ALA A 436 -4.41 -32.68 9.64
CA ALA A 436 -5.24 -32.81 8.45
C ALA A 436 -4.46 -33.31 7.23
N ARG A 437 -3.22 -32.83 7.04
CA ARG A 437 -2.32 -33.31 5.97
C ARG A 437 -1.94 -34.77 6.15
N ALA A 438 -1.60 -35.17 7.37
CA ALA A 438 -1.26 -36.55 7.68
C ALA A 438 -2.45 -37.48 7.41
N GLU A 439 -3.67 -37.07 7.78
CA GLU A 439 -4.88 -37.84 7.52
C GLU A 439 -5.21 -37.94 6.03
N TYR A 440 -5.16 -36.82 5.31
CA TYR A 440 -5.37 -36.80 3.85
C TYR A 440 -4.40 -37.74 3.13
N GLY A 441 -3.11 -37.74 3.52
CA GLY A 441 -2.09 -38.64 2.99
C GLY A 441 -2.43 -40.12 3.22
N ARG A 442 -2.91 -40.47 4.43
CA ARG A 442 -3.36 -41.84 4.74
C ARG A 442 -4.55 -42.26 3.88
N ARG A 443 -5.58 -41.41 3.73
CA ARG A 443 -6.77 -41.68 2.91
C ARG A 443 -6.39 -41.90 1.44
N ARG A 444 -5.53 -41.04 0.88
CA ARG A 444 -5.05 -41.18 -0.51
C ARG A 444 -4.27 -42.47 -0.73
N LYS A 445 -3.43 -42.89 0.22
CA LYS A 445 -2.70 -44.17 0.14
C LYS A 445 -3.65 -45.36 0.18
N ALA A 446 -4.65 -45.34 1.06
CA ALA A 446 -5.65 -46.39 1.16
C ALA A 446 -6.47 -46.54 -0.13
N ALA A 447 -6.91 -45.44 -0.74
CA ALA A 447 -7.65 -45.46 -2.01
C ALA A 447 -6.83 -46.10 -3.15
N ARG A 448 -5.54 -45.76 -3.26
CA ARG A 448 -4.63 -46.35 -4.27
C ARG A 448 -4.42 -47.86 -4.10
N HIS A 449 -4.54 -48.39 -2.88
CA HIS A 449 -4.44 -49.82 -2.61
C HIS A 449 -5.76 -50.57 -2.80
N ALA A 450 -6.88 -49.87 -2.94
CA ALA A 450 -8.18 -50.48 -3.22
C ALA A 450 -8.47 -50.62 -4.73
N ASP A 451 -7.83 -49.79 -5.56
CA ASP A 451 -8.00 -49.75 -7.02
C ASP A 451 -6.94 -50.56 -7.81
N GLY A 452 -5.95 -51.16 -7.13
CA GLY A 452 -4.89 -51.97 -7.73
C GLY A 452 -4.83 -53.35 -7.12
#